data_AF-A0A6N7FGJ2-F1
#
_entry.id   AF-A0A6N7FGJ2-F1
#
_cell.length_a   1.000
_cell.length_b   1.000
_cell.length_c   1.000
_cell.angle_alpha   90.00
_cell.angle_beta   90.00
_cell.angle_gamma   90.00
#
_symmetry.space_group_name_H-M   'P 1'
#
loop_
_entity.id
_entity.type
_entity.pdbx_description
1 polymer ?
#
loop_
_entity_poly.entity_id
_entity_poly.type
_entity_poly.pdbx_seq_one_letter_code
_entity_poly.pdbx_strand_id
1 'polypeptide(L)'
;MATVTNTEQADTVHAAERAREFGDALREMRVTHGRELADVADHLRIRKVYLQAIEEGRFDDLPGPTYAAGFVRAYADYLGLDVPEVVRRYKLATQGISTQSQLVPPSPVAEGRLPTGSVLLVGAILAAVVYGGWFYLSAEGRDPGEVVASLPQRIADMVGMKSDPAPAGPGIAAPQPARREPVSPTPPAGEAAPAVTAPPPAATAPA
;
A
#
# COMPACT_ATOMS: atom_id res chain seq x y z
N MET A 1 -49.22 -17.00 7.63
CA MET A 1 -48.14 -15.98 7.55
C MET A 1 -48.19 -15.10 8.80
N ALA A 2 -47.87 -15.61 10.00
CA ALA A 2 -48.06 -14.85 11.26
C ALA A 2 -47.05 -15.19 12.37
N THR A 3 -45.82 -15.61 12.05
CA THR A 3 -44.90 -16.15 13.07
C THR A 3 -43.58 -15.38 13.23
N VAL A 4 -43.33 -14.32 12.44
CA VAL A 4 -42.06 -13.56 12.52
C VAL A 4 -42.17 -12.32 13.43
N THR A 5 -43.37 -11.75 13.62
CA THR A 5 -43.57 -10.53 14.40
C THR A 5 -43.44 -10.72 15.91
N ASN A 6 -43.62 -11.93 16.44
CA ASN A 6 -43.63 -12.17 17.89
C ASN A 6 -42.23 -12.19 18.52
N THR A 7 -41.19 -12.57 17.76
CA THR A 7 -39.81 -12.67 18.28
C THR A 7 -39.13 -11.31 18.36
N GLU A 8 -39.27 -10.45 17.33
CA GLU A 8 -38.74 -9.08 17.37
C GLU A 8 -39.40 -8.21 18.46
N GLN A 9 -40.70 -8.43 18.71
CA GLN A 9 -41.42 -7.71 19.76
C GLN A 9 -40.93 -8.10 21.17
N ALA A 10 -40.55 -9.37 21.39
CA ALA A 10 -40.05 -9.83 22.69
C ALA A 10 -38.64 -9.28 22.98
N ASP A 11 -37.76 -9.30 21.97
CA ASP A 11 -36.38 -8.83 22.12
C ASP A 11 -36.29 -7.33 22.44
N THR A 12 -37.18 -6.52 21.84
CA THR A 12 -37.24 -5.07 22.07
C THR A 12 -37.77 -4.71 23.46
N VAL A 13 -38.77 -5.45 23.97
CA VAL A 13 -39.30 -5.25 25.33
C VAL A 13 -38.24 -5.56 26.37
N HIS A 14 -37.53 -6.68 26.25
CA HIS A 14 -36.43 -7.03 27.15
C HIS A 14 -35.25 -6.05 27.06
N ALA A 15 -34.98 -5.48 25.89
CA ALA A 15 -33.98 -4.42 25.77
C ALA A 15 -34.40 -3.15 26.52
N ALA A 16 -35.64 -2.69 26.33
CA ALA A 16 -36.16 -1.51 27.02
C ALA A 16 -36.20 -1.69 28.54
N GLU A 17 -36.50 -2.90 29.03
CA GLU A 17 -36.47 -3.22 30.46
C GLU A 17 -35.06 -3.12 31.04
N ARG A 18 -34.06 -3.75 30.39
CA ARG A 18 -32.64 -3.63 30.80
C ARG A 18 -32.15 -2.18 30.81
N ALA A 19 -32.59 -1.37 29.85
CA ALA A 19 -32.28 0.05 29.79
C ALA A 19 -32.90 0.84 30.96
N ARG A 20 -34.14 0.54 31.34
CA ARG A 20 -34.79 1.14 32.51
C ARG A 20 -34.11 0.73 33.80
N GLU A 21 -33.83 -0.55 33.99
CA GLU A 21 -33.11 -1.05 35.17
C GLU A 21 -31.75 -0.36 35.36
N PHE A 22 -31.02 -0.15 34.26
CA PHE A 22 -29.77 0.60 34.29
C PHE A 22 -29.97 2.07 34.70
N GLY A 23 -30.99 2.73 34.15
CA GLY A 23 -31.34 4.11 34.50
C GLY A 23 -31.78 4.27 35.96
N ASP A 24 -32.60 3.34 36.44
CA ASP A 24 -33.08 3.30 37.82
C ASP A 24 -31.93 3.11 38.81
N ALA A 25 -30.94 2.26 38.49
CA ALA A 25 -29.74 2.11 39.30
C ALA A 25 -28.92 3.42 39.41
N LEU A 26 -28.77 4.17 38.31
CA LEU A 26 -28.11 5.47 38.34
C LEU A 26 -28.89 6.49 39.19
N ARG A 27 -30.22 6.50 39.05
CA ARG A 27 -31.12 7.35 39.84
C ARG A 27 -31.02 7.03 41.33
N GLU A 28 -31.03 5.75 41.70
CA GLU A 28 -30.89 5.30 43.08
C GLU A 28 -29.56 5.77 43.67
N MET A 29 -28.46 5.64 42.93
CA MET A 29 -27.17 6.16 43.35
C MET A 29 -27.21 7.67 43.56
N ARG A 30 -27.80 8.45 42.65
CA ARG A 30 -27.94 9.90 42.82
C ARG A 30 -28.74 10.27 44.07
N VAL A 31 -29.89 9.62 44.27
CA VAL A 31 -30.78 9.88 45.41
C VAL A 31 -30.08 9.51 46.73
N THR A 32 -29.34 8.40 46.76
CA THR A 32 -28.55 7.98 47.93
C THR A 32 -27.46 9.01 48.28
N HIS A 33 -26.91 9.69 47.29
CA HIS A 33 -25.98 10.81 47.49
C HIS A 33 -26.66 12.15 47.82
N GLY A 34 -27.99 12.19 47.93
CA GLY A 34 -28.76 13.39 48.25
C GLY A 34 -28.65 14.49 47.19
N ARG A 35 -28.42 14.14 45.92
CA ARG A 35 -28.24 15.11 44.83
C ARG A 35 -29.53 15.36 44.06
N GLU A 36 -29.89 16.63 43.86
CA GLU A 36 -30.98 16.96 42.95
C GLU A 36 -30.53 16.81 41.49
N LEU A 37 -31.38 16.28 40.62
CA LEU A 37 -31.07 16.14 39.20
C LEU A 37 -30.74 17.49 38.53
N ALA A 38 -31.33 18.59 38.99
CA ALA A 38 -31.01 19.94 38.49
C ALA A 38 -29.56 20.34 38.80
N ASP A 39 -29.11 20.14 40.04
CA ASP A 39 -27.74 20.45 40.45
C ASP A 39 -26.72 19.63 39.66
N VAL A 40 -27.00 18.35 39.43
CA VAL A 40 -26.15 17.48 38.61
C VAL A 40 -26.09 17.99 37.17
N ALA A 41 -27.24 18.38 36.60
CA ALA A 41 -27.32 18.91 35.25
C ALA A 41 -26.46 20.18 35.08
N ASP A 42 -26.55 21.09 36.05
CA ASP A 42 -25.78 22.34 36.06
C ASP A 42 -24.28 22.08 36.22
N HIS A 43 -23.90 21.19 37.15
CA HIS A 43 -22.50 20.82 37.38
C HIS A 43 -21.86 20.16 36.14
N LEU A 44 -22.57 19.22 35.51
CA LEU A 44 -22.07 18.50 34.34
C LEU A 44 -22.21 19.31 33.04
N ARG A 45 -22.93 20.43 33.07
CA ARG A 45 -23.30 21.21 31.87
C ARG A 45 -24.04 20.35 30.83
N ILE A 46 -24.85 19.41 31.31
CA ILE A 46 -25.70 18.54 30.49
C ILE A 46 -27.15 18.97 30.74
N ARG A 47 -27.94 19.13 29.69
CA ARG A 47 -29.35 19.51 29.84
C ARG A 47 -30.08 18.51 30.75
N LYS A 48 -30.83 19.01 31.73
CA LYS A 48 -31.60 18.19 32.68
C LYS A 48 -32.46 17.12 32.00
N VAL A 49 -33.06 17.45 30.86
CA VAL A 49 -33.91 16.52 30.09
C VAL A 49 -33.16 15.27 29.62
N TYR A 50 -31.85 15.37 29.34
CA TYR A 50 -31.04 14.24 28.92
C TYR A 50 -30.62 13.36 30.09
N LEU A 51 -30.30 13.96 31.25
CA LEU A 51 -30.04 13.18 32.46
C LEU A 51 -31.30 12.46 32.94
N GLN A 52 -32.45 13.12 32.85
CA GLN A 52 -33.75 12.49 33.11
C GLN A 52 -34.01 11.33 32.15
N ALA A 53 -33.75 11.51 30.85
CA ALA A 53 -33.90 10.43 29.87
C ALA A 53 -32.99 9.23 30.17
N ILE A 54 -31.76 9.46 30.64
CA ILE A 54 -30.84 8.40 31.08
C ILE A 54 -31.40 7.65 32.28
N GLU A 55 -31.91 8.36 33.30
CA GLU A 55 -32.53 7.73 34.48
C GLU A 55 -33.81 6.97 34.15
N GLU A 56 -34.55 7.38 33.12
CA GLU A 56 -35.79 6.74 32.69
C GLU A 56 -35.56 5.66 31.61
N GLY A 57 -34.30 5.38 31.25
CA GLY A 57 -33.94 4.41 30.22
C GLY A 57 -34.35 4.80 28.79
N ARG A 58 -34.77 6.06 28.57
CA ARG A 58 -35.18 6.58 27.25
C ARG A 58 -33.98 7.06 26.43
N PHE A 59 -33.13 6.12 26.05
CA PHE A 59 -31.89 6.43 25.32
C PHE A 59 -32.13 6.97 23.90
N ASP A 60 -33.31 6.74 23.32
CA ASP A 60 -33.70 7.27 22.01
C ASP A 60 -33.98 8.79 22.03
N ASP A 61 -34.26 9.37 23.20
CA ASP A 61 -34.46 10.82 23.37
C ASP A 61 -33.14 11.61 23.39
N LEU A 62 -32.01 10.92 23.39
CA LEU A 62 -30.68 11.53 23.46
C LEU A 62 -30.24 12.01 22.06
N PRO A 63 -29.35 13.01 21.97
CA PRO A 63 -28.84 13.54 20.69
C PRO A 63 -28.07 12.53 19.82
N GLY A 64 -27.87 11.31 20.29
CA GLY A 64 -27.17 10.24 19.59
C GLY A 64 -26.37 9.33 20.53
N PRO A 65 -26.01 8.12 20.08
CA PRO A 65 -25.37 7.10 20.92
C PRO A 65 -23.99 7.51 21.45
N THR A 66 -23.25 8.32 20.68
CA THR A 66 -21.94 8.86 21.10
C THR A 66 -22.08 9.83 22.27
N TYR A 67 -23.07 10.72 22.21
CA TYR A 67 -23.36 11.66 23.30
C TYR A 67 -23.88 10.93 24.53
N ALA A 68 -24.78 9.96 24.34
CA ALA A 68 -25.31 9.12 25.42
C ALA A 68 -24.19 8.44 26.22
N ALA A 69 -23.23 7.79 25.54
CA ALA A 69 -22.08 7.18 26.21
C ALA A 69 -21.19 8.21 26.95
N GLY A 70 -21.06 9.42 26.41
CA GLY A 70 -20.34 10.53 27.05
C GLY A 70 -21.04 11.03 28.31
N PHE A 71 -22.36 11.21 28.27
CA PHE A 71 -23.16 11.66 29.41
C PHE A 71 -23.17 10.61 30.52
N VAL A 72 -23.33 9.33 30.18
CA VAL A 72 -23.24 8.23 31.16
C VAL A 72 -21.87 8.20 31.83
N ARG A 73 -20.78 8.37 31.05
CA ARG A 73 -19.42 8.46 31.60
C ARG A 73 -19.30 9.61 32.60
N ALA A 74 -19.70 10.81 32.20
CA ALA A 74 -19.61 12.01 33.05
C ALA A 74 -20.47 11.88 34.32
N TYR A 75 -21.64 11.26 34.20
CA TYR A 75 -22.53 11.06 35.33
C TYR A 75 -22.00 10.01 36.32
N ALA A 76 -21.45 8.90 35.81
CA ALA A 76 -20.78 7.89 36.63
C ALA A 76 -19.60 8.49 37.41
N ASP A 77 -18.78 9.29 36.75
CA ASP A 77 -17.65 10.00 37.37
C ASP A 77 -18.12 10.96 38.47
N TYR A 78 -19.16 11.74 38.21
CA TYR A 78 -19.76 12.65 39.19
C TYR A 78 -20.31 11.92 40.44
N LEU A 79 -20.89 10.74 40.24
CA LEU A 79 -21.40 9.89 41.33
C LEU A 79 -20.30 9.07 42.02
N GLY A 80 -19.04 9.17 41.59
CA GLY A 80 -17.93 8.40 42.15
C GLY A 80 -18.01 6.89 41.87
N LEU A 81 -18.68 6.50 40.77
CA LEU A 81 -18.82 5.10 40.36
C LEU A 81 -17.63 4.65 39.51
N ASP A 82 -17.45 3.33 39.38
CA ASP A 82 -16.47 2.75 38.45
C ASP A 82 -16.89 2.99 37.00
N VAL A 83 -16.32 4.03 36.40
CA VAL A 83 -16.65 4.51 35.07
C VAL A 83 -16.55 3.42 33.98
N PRO A 84 -15.43 2.67 33.87
CA PRO A 84 -15.34 1.51 32.96
C PRO A 84 -16.51 0.53 33.07
N GLU A 85 -16.87 0.15 34.29
CA GLU A 85 -17.93 -0.82 34.54
C GLU A 85 -19.32 -0.25 34.20
N VAL A 86 -19.61 0.98 34.59
CA VAL A 86 -20.88 1.65 34.25
C VAL A 86 -21.04 1.78 32.74
N VAL A 87 -19.99 2.18 32.03
CA VAL A 87 -20.01 2.27 30.56
C VAL A 87 -20.18 0.89 29.91
N ARG A 88 -19.59 -0.17 30.48
CA ARG A 88 -19.79 -1.55 30.01
C ARG A 88 -21.25 -1.98 30.19
N ARG A 89 -21.84 -1.73 31.36
CA ARG A 89 -23.26 -2.02 31.64
C ARG A 89 -24.20 -1.24 30.74
N TYR A 90 -23.92 0.04 30.50
CA TYR A 90 -24.68 0.86 29.56
C TYR A 90 -24.71 0.26 28.16
N LYS A 91 -23.54 -0.18 27.64
CA LYS A 91 -23.46 -0.82 26.33
C LYS A 91 -24.29 -2.10 26.28
N LEU A 92 -24.27 -2.91 27.33
CA LEU A 92 -25.09 -4.12 27.42
C LEU A 92 -26.58 -3.76 27.47
N ALA A 93 -26.98 -2.80 28.31
CA ALA A 93 -28.36 -2.38 28.48
C ALA A 93 -28.99 -1.79 27.20
N THR A 94 -28.18 -1.14 26.37
CA THR A 94 -28.64 -0.49 25.12
C THR A 94 -28.50 -1.36 23.87
N GLN A 95 -27.97 -2.58 23.98
CA GLN A 95 -27.94 -3.55 22.89
C GLN A 95 -29.36 -3.87 22.42
N GLY A 96 -29.64 -3.58 21.15
CA GLY A 96 -30.95 -3.79 20.51
C GLY A 96 -31.81 -2.52 20.43
N ILE A 97 -31.52 -1.48 21.22
CA ILE A 97 -32.26 -0.19 21.21
C ILE A 97 -31.61 0.78 20.21
N SER A 98 -30.28 0.86 20.20
CA SER A 98 -29.52 1.83 19.40
C SER A 98 -29.48 1.58 17.89
N THR A 99 -30.28 0.64 17.38
CA THR A 99 -30.35 0.26 15.95
C THR A 99 -30.97 1.37 15.08
N GLN A 100 -31.57 2.40 15.68
CA GLN A 100 -32.20 3.52 14.96
C GLN A 100 -31.31 4.75 14.75
N SER A 101 -30.07 4.76 15.23
CA SER A 101 -29.10 5.67 14.64
C SER A 101 -28.84 5.14 13.24
N GLN A 102 -29.54 5.67 12.23
CA GLN A 102 -29.15 5.50 10.84
C GLN A 102 -27.71 6.00 10.74
N LEU A 103 -26.79 5.07 10.93
CA LEU A 103 -25.43 5.14 10.48
C LEU A 103 -25.58 5.10 8.97
N VAL A 104 -25.88 6.25 8.37
CA VAL A 104 -25.11 6.64 7.21
C VAL A 104 -23.74 6.83 7.82
N PRO A 105 -22.83 5.84 7.79
CA PRO A 105 -21.44 6.16 8.09
C PRO A 105 -21.15 7.37 7.18
N PRO A 106 -20.65 8.50 7.71
CA PRO A 106 -20.06 9.46 6.80
C PRO A 106 -19.07 8.61 6.01
N SER A 107 -19.33 8.43 4.71
CA SER A 107 -18.42 7.70 3.85
C SER A 107 -17.06 8.26 4.21
N PRO A 108 -16.09 7.45 4.66
CA PRO A 108 -14.78 7.99 4.96
C PRO A 108 -14.43 8.76 3.71
N VAL A 109 -14.35 10.10 3.84
CA VAL A 109 -13.95 10.93 2.72
C VAL A 109 -12.60 10.33 2.42
N ALA A 110 -12.51 9.61 1.30
CA ALA A 110 -11.29 8.95 0.92
C ALA A 110 -10.36 10.13 0.64
N GLU A 111 -9.67 10.58 1.68
CA GLU A 111 -8.56 11.52 1.59
C GLU A 111 -7.72 10.95 0.48
N GLY A 112 -7.67 11.71 -0.62
CA GLY A 112 -7.30 11.25 -1.95
C GLY A 112 -5.93 10.59 -1.95
N ARG A 113 -5.88 9.32 -1.57
CA ARG A 113 -4.81 8.41 -1.88
C ARG A 113 -4.99 8.15 -3.35
N LEU A 114 -4.38 9.00 -4.18
CA LEU A 114 -4.13 8.69 -5.57
C LEU A 114 -3.72 7.21 -5.61
N PRO A 115 -4.48 6.34 -6.29
CA PRO A 115 -4.20 4.92 -6.27
C PRO A 115 -2.75 4.74 -6.73
N THR A 116 -1.88 4.33 -5.80
CA THR A 116 -0.41 4.31 -6.02
C THR A 116 -0.06 3.55 -7.30
N GLY A 117 -0.86 2.54 -7.64
CA GLY A 117 -0.74 1.79 -8.90
C GLY A 117 -0.87 2.64 -10.16
N SER A 118 -1.77 3.63 -10.20
CA SER A 118 -1.95 4.51 -11.37
C SER A 118 -0.78 5.46 -11.55
N VAL A 119 -0.23 6.00 -10.45
CA VAL A 119 0.95 6.87 -10.50
C VAL A 119 2.19 6.09 -10.96
N LEU A 120 2.36 4.85 -10.49
CA LEU A 120 3.43 3.96 -10.94
C LEU A 120 3.29 3.59 -12.42
N LEU A 121 2.07 3.33 -12.88
CA LEU A 121 1.81 2.98 -14.28
C LEU A 121 2.09 4.17 -15.21
N VAL A 122 1.62 5.37 -14.87
CA VAL A 122 1.91 6.58 -15.63
C VAL A 122 3.42 6.87 -15.65
N GLY A 123 4.10 6.72 -14.51
CA GLY A 123 5.55 6.87 -14.42
C GLY A 123 6.31 5.86 -15.29
N ALA A 124 5.88 4.59 -15.29
CA ALA A 124 6.48 3.54 -16.12
C ALA A 124 6.28 3.80 -17.62
N ILE A 125 5.10 4.26 -18.03
CA ILE A 125 4.83 4.64 -19.42
C ILE A 125 5.72 5.81 -19.85
N LEU A 126 5.82 6.86 -19.02
CA LEU A 126 6.69 8.00 -19.28
C LEU A 126 8.15 7.56 -19.43
N ALA A 127 8.65 6.72 -18.53
CA ALA A 127 10.00 6.18 -18.58
C ALA A 127 10.24 5.37 -19.86
N ALA A 128 9.27 4.53 -20.27
CA ALA A 128 9.37 3.74 -21.50
C ALA A 128 9.38 4.61 -22.77
N VAL A 129 8.58 5.69 -22.82
CA VAL A 129 8.57 6.64 -23.94
C VAL A 129 9.89 7.41 -24.03
N VAL A 130 10.39 7.90 -22.90
CA VAL A 130 11.69 8.60 -22.84
C VAL A 130 12.81 7.66 -23.26
N TYR A 131 12.83 6.43 -22.72
CA TYR A 131 13.84 5.44 -23.04
C TYR A 131 13.76 5.00 -24.51
N GLY A 132 12.55 4.77 -25.03
CA GLY A 132 12.33 4.39 -26.43
C GLY A 132 12.71 5.50 -27.40
N GLY A 133 12.36 6.76 -27.10
CA GLY A 133 12.79 7.91 -27.88
C GLY A 133 14.31 8.07 -27.87
N TRP A 134 14.94 8.00 -26.69
CA TRP A 134 16.40 8.04 -26.56
C TRP A 134 17.06 6.90 -27.34
N PHE A 135 16.55 5.68 -27.21
CA PHE A 135 17.08 4.50 -27.91
C PHE A 135 16.94 4.64 -29.43
N TYR A 136 15.79 5.12 -29.92
CA TYR A 136 15.55 5.35 -31.35
C TYR A 136 16.49 6.43 -31.92
N LEU A 137 16.60 7.59 -31.27
CA LEU A 137 17.54 8.63 -31.69
C LEU A 137 19.01 8.18 -31.55
N SER A 138 19.31 7.33 -30.58
CA SER A 138 20.66 6.78 -30.37
C SER A 138 20.98 5.58 -31.27
N ALA A 139 19.98 5.01 -31.92
CA ALA A 139 20.12 3.95 -32.92
C ALA A 139 20.37 4.54 -34.31
N GLU A 140 19.75 5.69 -34.64
CA GLU A 140 19.95 6.39 -35.91
C GLU A 140 21.38 6.96 -36.10
N GLY A 141 22.18 7.04 -35.04
CA GLY A 141 23.57 7.51 -35.05
C GLY A 141 24.63 6.43 -34.83
N ARG A 142 24.25 5.15 -34.82
CA ARG A 142 25.21 4.05 -34.74
C ARG A 142 25.07 3.19 -35.99
N ASP A 143 25.88 3.49 -37.00
CA ASP A 143 26.30 2.54 -38.01
C ASP A 143 27.41 1.66 -37.40
N PRO A 144 27.12 0.47 -36.84
CA PRO A 144 28.16 -0.48 -36.42
C PRO A 144 29.03 -0.98 -37.60
N GLY A 145 28.68 -0.64 -38.84
CA GLY A 145 29.44 -0.96 -40.05
C GLY A 145 30.60 -0.01 -40.37
N GLU A 146 30.62 1.22 -39.85
CA GLU A 146 31.70 2.18 -40.15
C GLU A 146 32.91 2.04 -39.22
N VAL A 147 32.73 1.44 -38.03
CA VAL A 147 33.83 1.18 -37.08
C VAL A 147 34.80 0.08 -37.58
N VAL A 148 34.51 -0.58 -38.70
CA VAL A 148 35.41 -1.57 -39.34
C VAL A 148 36.08 -1.03 -40.62
N ALA A 149 35.68 0.15 -41.13
CA ALA A 149 36.07 0.62 -42.46
C ALA A 149 37.25 1.61 -42.51
N SER A 150 37.95 1.85 -41.39
CA SER A 150 39.19 2.62 -41.42
C SER A 150 40.21 2.06 -40.44
N LEU A 151 40.77 0.88 -40.77
CA LEU A 151 42.10 0.54 -40.31
C LEU A 151 43.05 1.62 -40.86
N PRO A 152 43.63 2.48 -40.01
CA PRO A 152 44.44 3.60 -40.46
C PRO A 152 45.66 3.09 -41.24
N GLN A 153 46.03 3.75 -42.33
CA GLN A 153 47.25 3.48 -43.12
C GLN A 153 48.53 3.40 -42.27
N ARG A 154 48.51 3.95 -41.04
CA ARG A 154 49.57 3.80 -40.04
C ARG A 154 49.89 2.34 -39.68
N ILE A 155 48.93 1.41 -39.75
CA ILE A 155 49.19 -0.03 -39.52
C ILE A 155 49.78 -0.68 -40.77
N ALA A 156 49.35 -0.27 -41.97
CA ALA A 156 49.91 -0.74 -43.24
C ALA A 156 51.38 -0.31 -43.43
N ASP A 157 51.73 0.90 -43.00
CA ASP A 157 53.09 1.42 -43.05
C ASP A 157 54.03 0.74 -42.04
N MET A 158 53.52 0.32 -40.86
CA MET A 158 54.31 -0.45 -39.88
C MET A 158 54.59 -1.90 -40.34
N VAL A 159 53.82 -2.43 -41.28
CA VAL A 159 53.91 -3.83 -41.78
C VAL A 159 54.65 -3.93 -43.13
N GLY A 160 55.28 -2.84 -43.60
CA GLY A 160 56.35 -2.91 -44.59
C GLY A 160 56.00 -3.49 -45.96
N MET A 161 54.74 -3.44 -46.41
CA MET A 161 54.35 -3.92 -47.73
C MET A 161 54.37 -2.77 -48.76
N LYS A 162 55.55 -2.47 -49.29
CA LYS A 162 55.71 -1.67 -50.51
C LYS A 162 55.09 -2.42 -51.70
N SER A 163 54.39 -1.72 -52.58
CA SER A 163 54.19 -2.15 -53.97
C SER A 163 54.16 -0.91 -54.85
N ASP A 164 55.32 -0.55 -55.40
CA ASP A 164 55.45 0.43 -56.49
C ASP A 164 54.71 -0.04 -57.75
N PRO A 165 54.24 0.86 -58.63
CA PRO A 165 53.76 0.50 -59.95
C PRO A 165 54.96 0.35 -60.91
N ALA A 166 55.13 -0.83 -61.50
CA ALA A 166 56.09 -1.06 -62.58
C ALA A 166 55.56 -0.51 -63.93
N PRO A 167 56.40 0.08 -64.81
CA PRO A 167 55.95 0.81 -66.00
C PRO A 167 55.66 -0.11 -67.21
N ALA A 168 54.85 0.40 -68.13
CA ALA A 168 54.39 -0.26 -69.35
C ALA A 168 55.50 -0.52 -70.40
N GLY A 169 55.43 -1.71 -71.03
CA GLY A 169 56.21 -2.13 -72.21
C GLY A 169 55.67 -3.46 -72.76
N PRO A 170 55.83 -3.77 -74.07
CA PRO A 170 54.71 -4.22 -74.91
C PRO A 170 54.62 -5.74 -75.14
N GLY A 171 53.38 -6.21 -75.30
CA GLY A 171 52.94 -7.35 -76.12
C GLY A 171 53.53 -8.73 -75.80
N ILE A 172 52.65 -9.69 -75.45
CA ILE A 172 52.55 -11.04 -76.05
C ILE A 172 51.33 -11.75 -75.42
N ALA A 173 50.68 -12.53 -76.27
CA ALA A 173 49.40 -13.21 -76.12
C ALA A 173 49.22 -14.06 -74.85
N ALA A 174 47.95 -14.20 -74.46
CA ALA A 174 47.45 -15.11 -73.43
C ALA A 174 47.88 -16.58 -73.66
N PRO A 175 48.08 -17.32 -72.56
CA PRO A 175 47.63 -18.71 -72.53
C PRO A 175 46.80 -19.04 -71.29
N GLN A 176 45.80 -19.88 -71.55
CA GLN A 176 44.83 -20.48 -70.64
C GLN A 176 45.45 -21.63 -69.78
N PRO A 177 44.69 -22.28 -68.86
CA PRO A 177 45.11 -22.71 -67.53
C PRO A 177 45.52 -24.20 -67.43
N ALA A 178 46.22 -24.58 -66.36
CA ALA A 178 46.33 -25.97 -65.89
C ALA A 178 46.74 -25.96 -64.39
N ARG A 179 45.86 -26.33 -63.46
CA ARG A 179 45.58 -27.70 -62.95
C ARG A 179 46.73 -28.33 -62.14
N ARG A 180 46.55 -28.44 -60.82
CA ARG A 180 46.48 -29.68 -59.99
C ARG A 180 46.86 -29.40 -58.51
N GLU A 181 46.02 -29.91 -57.60
CA GLU A 181 46.20 -30.14 -56.15
C GLU A 181 47.37 -31.14 -55.87
N PRO A 182 47.64 -31.71 -54.65
CA PRO A 182 46.99 -31.60 -53.31
C PRO A 182 47.99 -31.59 -52.11
N VAL A 183 47.44 -31.74 -50.89
CA VAL A 183 47.92 -32.42 -49.67
C VAL A 183 48.14 -31.63 -48.36
N SER A 184 47.29 -31.96 -47.38
CA SER A 184 47.41 -31.79 -45.92
C SER A 184 48.60 -32.58 -45.32
N PRO A 185 48.98 -32.43 -44.03
CA PRO A 185 48.24 -33.05 -42.91
C PRO A 185 48.23 -32.29 -41.56
N THR A 186 47.30 -32.73 -40.71
CA THR A 186 46.91 -32.33 -39.33
C THR A 186 47.85 -32.95 -38.24
N PRO A 187 47.52 -32.91 -36.92
CA PRO A 187 47.78 -31.94 -35.82
C PRO A 187 48.82 -32.50 -34.77
N PRO A 188 48.97 -32.08 -33.48
CA PRO A 188 47.95 -32.17 -32.41
C PRO A 188 47.95 -31.07 -31.29
N ALA A 189 46.81 -31.01 -30.60
CA ALA A 189 46.58 -30.96 -29.14
C ALA A 189 47.25 -29.93 -28.21
N GLY A 190 46.42 -29.42 -27.28
CA GLY A 190 46.81 -28.86 -25.98
C GLY A 190 46.03 -27.57 -25.65
N GLU A 191 44.80 -27.59 -25.12
CA GLU A 191 44.49 -27.74 -23.68
C GLU A 191 44.88 -26.48 -22.88
N ALA A 192 44.07 -25.82 -22.04
CA ALA A 192 42.66 -25.84 -21.72
C ALA A 192 42.39 -24.58 -20.85
N ALA A 193 41.17 -24.04 -20.89
CA ALA A 193 40.56 -23.34 -19.76
C ALA A 193 40.21 -24.41 -18.67
N PRO A 194 39.81 -24.13 -17.39
CA PRO A 194 38.95 -23.00 -17.00
C PRO A 194 39.08 -22.53 -15.52
N ALA A 195 38.22 -21.54 -15.20
CA ALA A 195 37.45 -21.25 -13.98
C ALA A 195 37.79 -21.95 -12.64
N VAL A 196 37.50 -21.26 -11.51
CA VAL A 196 36.54 -21.72 -10.48
C VAL A 196 36.48 -20.80 -9.21
N THR A 197 35.23 -20.46 -8.82
CA THR A 197 34.63 -20.18 -7.49
C THR A 197 34.93 -18.94 -6.61
N ALA A 198 33.81 -18.39 -6.10
CA ALA A 198 33.59 -17.54 -4.92
C ALA A 198 33.32 -18.40 -3.63
N PRO A 199 32.79 -17.90 -2.49
CA PRO A 199 33.15 -16.79 -1.57
C PRO A 199 33.40 -17.31 -0.09
N PRO A 200 32.89 -16.67 1.01
CA PRO A 200 33.56 -15.93 2.12
C PRO A 200 33.72 -16.80 3.43
N PRO A 201 34.02 -16.36 4.70
CA PRO A 201 33.48 -15.20 5.47
C PRO A 201 34.36 -14.53 6.58
N ALA A 202 33.75 -13.50 7.21
CA ALA A 202 33.70 -13.17 8.66
C ALA A 202 34.78 -12.33 9.39
N ALA A 203 34.24 -11.27 10.05
CA ALA A 203 34.56 -10.69 11.37
C ALA A 203 35.90 -9.93 11.55
N THR A 204 36.05 -8.84 12.31
CA THR A 204 35.39 -8.41 13.56
C THR A 204 35.75 -6.91 13.83
N ALA A 205 34.85 -6.16 14.48
CA ALA A 205 35.20 -5.02 15.38
C ALA A 205 35.80 -5.59 16.71
N PRO A 206 36.07 -4.86 17.81
CA PRO A 206 36.04 -3.41 18.10
C PRO A 206 37.33 -2.89 18.81
N ALA A 207 37.43 -1.58 19.03
CA ALA A 207 37.92 -0.93 20.27
C ALA A 207 37.80 0.59 20.11
#